data_AF-A0A1G6YX79-F1
#
_entry.id   AF-A0A1G6YX79-F1
#
_cell.length_a   1.000
_cell.length_b   1.000
_cell.length_c   1.000
_cell.angle_alpha   90.00
_cell.angle_beta   90.00
_cell.angle_gamma   90.00
#
_symmetry.space_group_name_H-M   'P 1'
#
loop_
_entity.id
_entity.type
_entity.pdbx_description
1 polymer ?
#
loop_
_entity_poly.entity_id
_entity_poly.type
_entity_poly.pdbx_seq_one_letter_code
_entity_poly.pdbx_strand_id
1 'polypeptide(L)'
;MTVETRWEQAIRDAITSLEHTRGDWVALVDLRPILNHWGTSRAAQDRHLKRLSLEGKVHLVPESNRKALREEDHDASLRLGGDDNHLIAWNYHRHP
;
A
#
# COMPACT_ATOMS: atom_id res chain seq x y z
N MET A 1 17.68 -3.47 -14.62
CA MET A 1 16.59 -3.18 -13.66
C MET A 1 15.32 -2.91 -14.45
N THR A 2 14.24 -3.66 -14.22
CA THR A 2 12.96 -3.40 -14.89
C THR A 2 12.23 -2.25 -14.17
N VAL A 3 11.31 -1.58 -14.87
CA VAL A 3 10.44 -0.54 -14.28
C VAL A 3 9.69 -1.08 -13.06
N GLU A 4 9.33 -2.36 -13.08
CA GLU A 4 8.61 -3.04 -12.00
C GLU A 4 9.44 -3.17 -10.72
N THR A 5 10.72 -3.53 -10.83
CA THR A 5 11.62 -3.62 -9.67
C THR A 5 11.84 -2.24 -9.03
N ARG A 6 11.94 -1.18 -9.84
CA ARG A 6 12.04 0.18 -9.31
C ARG A 6 10.78 0.59 -8.55
N TRP A 7 9.61 0.23 -9.07
CA TRP A 7 8.34 0.53 -8.41
C TRP A 7 8.14 -0.22 -7.11
N GLU A 8 8.55 -1.49 -7.08
CA GLU A 8 8.54 -2.29 -5.87
C GLU A 8 9.43 -1.69 -4.79
N GLN A 9 10.64 -1.25 -5.16
CA GLN A 9 11.55 -0.59 -4.21
C GLN A 9 10.95 0.73 -3.69
N ALA A 10 10.37 1.55 -4.57
CA ALA A 10 9.73 2.81 -4.16
C ALA A 10 8.56 2.59 -3.19
N ILE A 11 7.72 1.57 -3.43
CA ILE A 11 6.63 1.21 -2.52
C ILE A 11 7.18 0.72 -1.17
N ARG A 12 8.20 -0.14 -1.19
CA ARG A 12 8.84 -0.63 0.03
C ARG A 12 9.41 0.51 0.86
N ASP A 13 10.15 1.42 0.22
CA ASP A 13 10.78 2.56 0.89
C ASP A 13 9.73 3.51 1.48
N ALA A 14 8.65 3.76 0.74
CA ALA A 14 7.55 4.60 1.22
C ALA A 14 6.84 3.98 2.45
N ILE A 15 6.54 2.68 2.42
CA ILE A 15 5.96 1.97 3.58
C ILE A 15 6.94 2.00 4.77
N THR A 16 8.22 1.73 4.53
CA THR A 16 9.26 1.72 5.57
C THR A 16 9.45 3.12 6.20
N SER A 17 9.19 4.19 5.46
CA SER A 17 9.26 5.55 6.01
C SER A 17 8.06 5.93 6.88
N LEU A 18 6.92 5.26 6.70
CA LEU A 18 5.66 5.53 7.40
C LEU A 18 5.41 4.56 8.56
N GLU A 19 5.99 3.36 8.53
CA GLU A 19 5.83 2.38 9.60
C GLU A 19 6.48 2.89 10.89
N HIS A 20 5.74 2.86 12.01
CA HIS A 20 6.31 3.20 13.32
C HIS A 20 7.28 2.13 13.81
N THR A 21 6.98 0.87 13.51
CA THR A 21 7.83 -0.30 13.76
C THR A 21 7.83 -1.17 12.51
N ARG A 22 8.90 -1.92 12.28
CA ARG A 22 8.98 -2.86 11.15
C ARG A 22 7.76 -3.78 11.08
N GLY A 23 7.03 -3.73 9.98
CA GLY A 23 5.87 -4.58 9.71
C GLY A 23 4.56 -4.02 10.25
N ASP A 24 4.56 -2.79 10.75
CA ASP A 24 3.36 -2.12 11.21
C ASP A 24 2.44 -1.72 10.04
N TRP A 25 1.17 -1.52 10.36
CA TRP A 25 0.17 -1.10 9.39
C TRP A 25 0.32 0.38 9.08
N VAL A 26 0.35 0.71 7.79
CA VAL A 26 0.41 2.07 7.26
C VAL A 26 -0.91 2.39 6.59
N ALA A 27 -1.44 3.59 6.81
CA ALA A 27 -2.65 4.03 6.13
C ALA A 27 -2.37 4.38 4.66
N LEU A 28 -3.24 3.92 3.75
CA LEU A 28 -3.12 4.23 2.33
C LEU A 28 -3.26 5.73 2.05
N VAL A 29 -4.04 6.46 2.86
CA VAL A 29 -4.18 7.92 2.73
C VAL A 29 -2.83 8.63 2.87
N ASP A 30 -1.94 8.14 3.75
CA ASP A 30 -0.60 8.70 3.94
C ASP A 30 0.39 8.20 2.89
N LEU A 31 0.21 6.96 2.41
CA LEU A 31 1.08 6.37 1.39
C LEU A 31 0.88 7.03 0.00
N ARG A 32 -0.35 7.37 -0.36
CA ARG A 32 -0.73 7.87 -1.70
C ARG A 32 0.01 9.15 -2.10
N PRO A 33 0.10 10.20 -1.26
CA PRO A 33 0.90 11.38 -1.56
C PRO A 33 2.35 11.04 -1.91
N ILE A 34 2.99 10.14 -1.15
CA ILE A 34 4.37 9.72 -1.39
C ILE A 34 4.51 9.09 -2.78
N LEU A 35 3.60 8.19 -3.14
CA LEU A 35 3.61 7.53 -4.45
C LEU A 35 3.29 8.50 -5.60
N ASN A 36 2.48 9.52 -5.37
CA ASN A 36 2.16 10.54 -6.38
C ASN A 36 3.40 11.36 -6.79
N HIS A 37 4.38 11.56 -5.89
CA HIS A 37 5.64 12.22 -6.24
C HIS A 37 6.45 11.47 -7.31
N TRP A 38 6.19 10.18 -7.52
CA TRP A 38 6.79 9.37 -8.58
C TRP A 38 6.05 9.51 -9.93
N GLY A 39 5.07 10.42 -10.04
CA GLY A 39 4.39 10.78 -11.28
C GLY A 39 3.50 9.67 -11.86
N THR A 40 3.06 8.72 -11.03
CA THR A 40 2.30 7.55 -11.48
C THR A 40 0.82 7.70 -11.18
N SER A 41 -0.01 7.34 -12.16
CA SER A 41 -1.47 7.44 -12.03
C SER A 41 -2.01 6.52 -10.95
N ARG A 42 -3.15 6.91 -10.36
CA ARG A 42 -3.87 6.13 -9.36
C ARG A 42 -4.11 4.67 -9.80
N ALA A 43 -4.56 4.48 -11.03
CA ALA A 43 -4.81 3.15 -11.60
C ALA A 43 -3.55 2.29 -11.70
N ALA A 44 -2.40 2.89 -12.03
CA ALA A 44 -1.13 2.18 -12.09
C ALA A 44 -0.64 1.80 -10.67
N GLN A 45 -0.75 2.70 -9.70
CA GLN A 45 -0.46 2.39 -8.29
C GLN A 45 -1.31 1.21 -7.81
N ASP A 46 -2.62 1.24 -8.06
CA ASP A 46 -3.53 0.17 -7.65
C ASP A 46 -3.16 -1.18 -8.27
N ARG A 47 -2.84 -1.19 -9.57
CA ARG A 47 -2.37 -2.41 -10.25
C ARG A 47 -1.09 -2.96 -9.60
N HIS A 48 -0.14 -2.09 -9.27
CA HIS A 48 1.11 -2.52 -8.63
C HIS A 48 0.89 -3.04 -7.21
N LEU A 49 0.11 -2.34 -6.38
CA LEU A 49 -0.21 -2.78 -5.01
C LEU A 49 -0.97 -4.11 -5.01
N LYS A 50 -1.94 -4.29 -5.92
CA LYS A 50 -2.65 -5.58 -6.09
C LYS A 50 -1.70 -6.69 -6.47
N ARG A 51 -0.79 -6.47 -7.43
CA ARG A 51 0.22 -7.45 -7.81
C ARG A 51 1.10 -7.84 -6.62
N LEU A 52 1.62 -6.87 -5.87
CA LEU A 52 2.46 -7.15 -4.69
C LEU A 52 1.70 -7.93 -3.62
N SER A 53 0.40 -7.68 -3.46
CA SER A 53 -0.45 -8.44 -2.55
C SER A 53 -0.63 -9.89 -3.01
N LEU A 54 -0.90 -10.10 -4.30
CA LEU A 54 -0.98 -11.45 -4.90
C LEU A 54 0.35 -12.21 -4.79
N GLU A 55 1.48 -11.51 -4.88
CA GLU A 55 2.82 -12.08 -4.69
C GLU A 55 3.18 -12.35 -3.22
N GLY A 56 2.31 -11.97 -2.27
CA GLY A 56 2.52 -12.11 -0.83
C GLY A 56 3.57 -11.15 -0.25
N LYS A 57 3.94 -10.08 -0.97
CA LYS A 57 4.92 -9.07 -0.54
C LYS A 57 4.32 -7.98 0.33
N VAL A 58 3.02 -7.71 0.18
CA VAL A 58 2.28 -6.76 1.02
C VAL A 58 0.96 -7.38 1.46
N HIS A 59 0.51 -6.98 2.64
CA HIS A 59 -0.83 -7.29 3.12
C HIS A 59 -1.68 -6.04 3.03
N LEU A 60 -2.92 -6.19 2.55
CA LEU A 60 -3.91 -5.13 2.47
C LEU A 60 -5.11 -5.56 3.30
N VAL A 61 -5.54 -4.70 4.21
CA VAL A 61 -6.69 -4.99 5.08
C VAL A 61 -7.61 -3.76 5.20
N PRO A 62 -8.91 -3.96 5.45
CA PRO A 62 -9.79 -2.88 5.85
C PRO A 62 -9.40 -2.34 7.23
N GLU A 63 -9.54 -1.04 7.45
CA GLU A 63 -9.48 -0.47 8.80
C GLU A 63 -10.65 -1.02 9.63
N SER A 64 -10.34 -1.51 10.83
CA SER A 64 -11.34 -2.08 11.74
C SER A 64 -12.19 -0.98 12.36
N ASN A 65 -11.59 0.17 12.69
CA ASN A 65 -12.28 1.33 13.19
C ASN A 65 -12.90 2.17 12.06
N ARG A 66 -13.84 1.56 11.32
CA ARG A 66 -14.50 2.21 10.16
C ARG A 66 -15.19 3.54 10.49
N LYS A 67 -15.58 3.77 11.74
CA LYS A 67 -16.20 5.03 12.19
C LYS A 67 -15.22 6.21 12.22
N ALA A 68 -13.91 5.94 12.26
CA ALA A 68 -12.87 6.96 12.24
C ALA A 68 -12.45 7.34 10.81
N LEU A 69 -12.89 6.57 9.80
CA LEU A 69 -12.55 6.83 8.40
C LEU A 69 -13.23 8.12 7.91
N ARG A 70 -12.42 8.95 7.26
CA ARG A 70 -12.86 10.15 6.57
C ARG A 70 -13.05 9.84 5.09
N GLU A 71 -13.65 10.78 4.37
CA GLU A 71 -13.80 10.70 2.92
C GLU A 71 -12.45 10.49 2.22
N GLU A 72 -11.39 11.14 2.71
CA GLU A 72 -10.02 10.99 2.20
C GLU A 72 -9.48 9.55 2.33
N ASP A 73 -9.85 8.84 3.40
CA ASP A 73 -9.44 7.44 3.59
C ASP A 73 -10.15 6.52 2.59
N HIS A 74 -11.44 6.77 2.36
CA HIS A 74 -12.22 6.05 1.35
C HIS A 74 -11.70 6.34 -0.06
N ASP A 75 -11.38 7.60 -0.35
CA ASP A 75 -10.80 8.02 -1.61
C ASP A 75 -9.42 7.44 -1.82
N ALA A 76 -8.62 7.21 -0.77
CA ALA A 76 -7.30 6.59 -0.84
C ALA A 76 -7.34 5.05 -0.89
N SER A 77 -8.46 4.45 -0.53
CA SER A 77 -8.65 3.02 -0.38
C SER A 77 -8.32 2.22 -1.66
N LEU A 78 -8.08 0.93 -1.48
CA LEU A 78 -7.82 0.01 -2.58
C LEU A 78 -8.79 -1.17 -2.51
N ARG A 79 -9.65 -1.27 -3.53
CA ARG A 79 -10.60 -2.37 -3.65
C ARG A 79 -9.93 -3.66 -4.08
N LEU A 80 -9.89 -4.65 -3.19
CA LEU A 80 -9.32 -5.98 -3.40
C LEU A 80 -10.11 -7.01 -2.60
N GLY A 81 -10.47 -8.15 -3.22
CA GLY A 81 -11.28 -9.18 -2.55
C GLY A 81 -12.75 -8.81 -2.35
N GLY A 82 -13.23 -7.73 -2.96
CA GLY A 82 -14.61 -7.24 -2.83
C GLY A 82 -14.76 -6.07 -1.85
N ASP A 83 -13.82 -5.95 -0.91
CA ASP A 83 -13.76 -4.89 0.11
C ASP A 83 -12.80 -3.76 -0.26
N ASP A 84 -13.03 -2.59 0.34
CA ASP A 84 -12.11 -1.45 0.33
C ASP A 84 -11.10 -1.60 1.46
N ASN A 85 -9.84 -1.75 1.08
CA ASN A 85 -8.73 -1.86 2.01
C ASN A 85 -8.14 -0.47 2.27
N HIS A 86 -7.77 -0.22 3.52
CA HIS A 86 -7.34 1.11 3.98
C HIS A 86 -5.92 1.05 4.55
N LEU A 87 -5.49 -0.11 5.03
CA LEU A 87 -4.19 -0.33 5.62
C LEU A 87 -3.35 -1.25 4.76
N ILE A 88 -2.04 -0.99 4.76
CA ILE A 88 -1.03 -1.79 4.08
C ILE A 88 0.14 -2.07 5.01
N ALA A 89 0.66 -3.29 4.99
CA ALA A 89 1.91 -3.63 5.66
C ALA A 89 2.83 -4.37 4.69
N TRP A 90 4.13 -4.08 4.76
CA TRP A 90 5.12 -4.85 4.02
C TRP A 90 5.34 -6.20 4.70
N ASN A 91 5.31 -7.28 3.91
CA ASN A 91 5.63 -8.60 4.43
C ASN A 91 7.15 -8.80 4.46
N TYR A 92 7.70 -8.76 5.67
CA TYR A 92 9.13 -9.00 5.91
C TYR A 92 9.49 -10.50 5.95
N HIS A 93 8.52 -11.42 5.97
CA HIS A 93 8.74 -12.87 6.06
C HIS A 93 9.08 -13.51 4.71
N ARG A 94 10.01 -12.92 3.97
CA ARG A 94 10.58 -13.56 2.78
C ARG A 94 12.10 -13.59 2.84
N HIS A 95 12.60 -14.66 3.43
CA HIS A 95 13.88 -15.28 3.10
C HIS A 95 13.61 -16.80 2.96
N PRO A 96 14.32 -17.49 2.06
CA PRO A 96 13.88 -18.71 1.34
C PRO A 96 13.40 -19.86 2.20
#